data_AF-A0A2X3DCT5-F1
#
_entry.id   AF-A0A2X3DCT5-F1
#
_cell.length_a   1.000
_cell.length_b   1.000
_cell.length_c   1.000
_cell.angle_alpha   90.00
_cell.angle_beta   90.00
_cell.angle_gamma   90.00
#
_symmetry.space_group_name_H-M   'P 1'
#
loop_
_entity.id
_entity.type
_entity.pdbx_description
1 polymer ?
#
loop_
_entity_poly.entity_id
_entity_poly.type
_entity_poly.pdbx_seq_one_letter_code
_entity_poly.pdbx_strand_id
1 'polypeptide(L)'
;MQRQIEKLILGTQAIDGAGVKLTRVLGAQSMQDFDPFLMLDSFDSTNPTDYIKSFPMHPHRGIETISYIAQGAMTHKDSLGNVDTIRSGEVQWMSAGSGILHEEILPESPRMLGVQL
;
A
#
# COMPACT_ATOMS: atom_id res chain seq x y z
N MET A 1 14.17 -26.78 11.93
CA MET A 1 14.83 -25.54 12.40
C MET A 1 13.77 -24.62 12.96
N GLN A 2 13.99 -24.07 14.16
CA GLN A 2 13.11 -23.08 14.77
C GLN A 2 13.64 -21.69 14.44
N ARG A 3 12.85 -20.86 13.74
CA ARG A 3 13.20 -19.46 13.50
C ARG A 3 13.12 -18.67 14.82
N GLN A 4 14.08 -17.79 15.05
CA GLN A 4 14.10 -16.87 16.19
C GLN A 4 13.87 -15.44 15.68
N ILE A 5 13.33 -14.57 16.53
CA ILE A 5 13.19 -13.15 16.20
C ILE A 5 14.56 -12.49 16.40
N GLU A 6 15.17 -12.04 15.31
CA GLU A 6 16.46 -11.33 15.37
C GLU A 6 16.29 -9.81 15.51
N LYS A 7 15.24 -9.25 14.92
CA LYS A 7 14.96 -7.82 14.90
C LYS A 7 13.46 -7.55 14.95
N LEU A 8 13.06 -6.56 15.73
CA LEU A 8 11.70 -6.01 15.74
C LEU A 8 11.73 -4.63 15.08
N ILE A 9 10.86 -4.44 14.09
CA ILE A 9 10.64 -3.14 13.46
C ILE A 9 9.27 -2.64 13.88
N LEU A 10 9.25 -1.49 14.55
CA LEU A 10 8.01 -0.80 14.88
C LEU A 10 7.72 0.23 13.78
N GLY A 11 6.51 0.17 13.23
CA GLY A 11 6.10 1.13 12.22
C GLY A 11 5.95 2.55 12.77
N THR A 12 6.18 3.54 11.92
CA THR A 12 6.07 4.96 12.25
C THR A 12 4.98 5.62 11.45
N GLN A 13 4.31 6.62 12.03
CA GLN A 13 3.31 7.42 11.31
C GLN A 13 3.96 8.14 10.12
N ALA A 14 3.30 8.07 8.97
CA ALA A 14 3.70 8.78 7.75
C ALA A 14 2.48 9.35 7.03
N ILE A 15 2.76 10.23 6.07
CA ILE A 15 1.77 10.85 5.19
C ILE A 15 2.27 10.66 3.76
N ASP A 16 1.38 10.20 2.87
CA ASP A 16 1.71 9.93 1.48
C ASP A 16 0.53 10.28 0.54
N GLY A 17 0.69 10.16 -0.77
CA GLY A 17 -0.32 10.51 -1.76
C GLY A 17 -0.81 11.96 -1.60
N ALA A 18 -2.13 12.17 -1.63
CA ALA A 18 -2.73 13.49 -1.43
C ALA A 18 -2.95 13.86 0.06
N GLY A 19 -2.17 13.26 0.97
CA GLY A 19 -2.27 13.48 2.41
C GLY A 19 -2.88 12.30 3.17
N VAL A 20 -2.78 11.09 2.62
CA VAL A 20 -3.20 9.84 3.25
C VAL A 20 -2.30 9.55 4.44
N LYS A 21 -2.89 9.33 5.62
CA LYS A 21 -2.14 8.91 6.81
C LYS A 21 -2.04 7.40 6.86
N LEU A 22 -0.84 6.91 7.13
CA LEU A 22 -0.54 5.48 7.20
C LEU A 22 0.55 5.21 8.24
N THR A 23 0.78 3.93 8.51
CA THR A 23 1.94 3.48 9.30
C THR A 23 2.95 2.81 8.39
N ARG A 24 4.12 3.43 8.23
CA ARG A 24 5.23 2.85 7.46
C ARG A 24 6.03 1.90 8.33
N VAL A 25 5.99 0.60 7.98
CA VAL A 25 6.66 -0.47 8.71
C VAL A 25 8.05 -0.74 8.11
N LEU A 26 8.11 -0.99 6.80
CA LEU A 26 9.39 -1.13 6.08
C LEU A 26 9.57 0.05 5.14
N GLY A 27 10.82 0.48 4.94
CA GLY A 27 11.18 1.53 4.01
C GLY A 27 12.68 1.61 3.81
N ALA A 28 13.18 2.78 3.40
CA ALA A 28 14.57 2.97 3.00
C ALA A 28 15.62 2.47 4.02
N GLN A 29 15.35 2.62 5.32
CA GLN A 29 16.28 2.20 6.38
C GLN A 29 16.28 0.69 6.65
N SER A 30 15.22 -0.02 6.26
CA SER A 30 15.10 -1.47 6.46
C SER A 30 15.34 -2.26 5.17
N MET A 31 15.38 -1.60 4.01
CA MET A 31 15.44 -2.24 2.70
C MET A 31 16.59 -3.25 2.53
N GLN A 32 17.78 -2.99 3.10
CA GLN A 32 18.91 -3.93 3.01
C GLN A 32 18.69 -5.19 3.86
N ASP A 33 18.08 -5.05 5.03
CA ASP A 33 17.82 -6.18 5.94
C ASP A 33 16.69 -7.08 5.43
N PHE A 34 15.78 -6.52 4.63
CA PHE A 34 14.54 -7.15 4.19
C PHE A 34 14.44 -7.36 2.67
N ASP A 35 15.55 -7.26 1.92
CA ASP A 35 15.62 -7.66 0.50
C ASP A 35 14.93 -9.04 0.31
N PRO A 36 13.89 -9.16 -0.53
CA PRO A 36 13.47 -8.27 -1.63
C PRO A 36 12.38 -7.24 -1.35
N PHE A 37 11.98 -7.04 -0.11
CA PHE A 37 10.92 -6.10 0.28
C PHE A 37 11.45 -4.68 0.45
N LEU A 38 10.94 -3.77 -0.37
CA LEU A 38 11.42 -2.38 -0.42
C LEU A 38 10.68 -1.47 0.56
N MET A 39 9.37 -1.70 0.71
CA MET A 39 8.48 -0.90 1.54
C MET A 39 7.37 -1.80 2.09
N LEU A 40 6.77 -1.41 3.21
CA LEU A 40 5.54 -2.00 3.71
C LEU A 40 4.80 -0.92 4.47
N ASP A 41 3.66 -0.51 3.94
CA ASP A 41 2.77 0.45 4.55
C ASP A 41 1.50 -0.25 5.04
N SER A 42 1.04 0.10 6.24
CA SER A 42 -0.24 -0.33 6.79
C SER A 42 -1.23 0.82 6.80
N PHE A 43 -2.39 0.56 6.22
CA PHE A 43 -3.59 1.39 6.33
C PHE A 43 -4.43 0.83 7.48
N ASP A 44 -4.74 1.65 8.47
CA ASP A 44 -5.71 1.31 9.51
C ASP A 44 -6.34 2.60 10.04
N SER A 45 -7.50 2.97 9.51
CA SER A 45 -8.24 4.12 9.99
C SER A 45 -9.75 3.92 9.91
N THR A 46 -10.44 4.35 10.96
CA THR A 46 -11.90 4.48 11.02
C THR A 46 -12.36 5.92 10.73
N ASN A 47 -11.43 6.82 10.38
CA ASN A 47 -11.73 8.21 10.06
C ASN A 47 -11.45 8.48 8.56
N PRO A 48 -12.49 8.58 7.72
CA PRO A 48 -12.34 8.79 6.28
C PRO A 48 -11.47 9.99 5.89
N THR A 49 -11.42 11.06 6.70
CA THR A 49 -10.60 12.24 6.39
C THR A 49 -9.10 11.92 6.33
N ASP A 50 -8.68 10.81 6.94
CA ASP A 50 -7.30 10.37 6.94
C ASP A 50 -6.86 9.75 5.60
N TYR A 51 -7.79 9.30 4.75
CA TYR A 51 -7.44 8.54 3.54
C TYR A 51 -8.23 8.88 2.27
N ILE A 52 -9.41 9.52 2.37
CA ILE A 52 -10.31 9.74 1.23
C ILE A 52 -9.70 10.58 0.10
N LYS A 53 -8.67 11.37 0.42
CA LYS A 53 -7.90 12.13 -0.57
C LYS A 53 -7.13 11.24 -1.55
N SER A 54 -6.97 9.96 -1.23
CA SER A 54 -6.46 8.92 -2.13
C SER A 54 -5.00 9.12 -2.55
N PHE A 55 -4.53 8.24 -3.44
CA PHE A 55 -3.23 8.35 -4.12
C PHE A 55 -3.49 8.76 -5.58
N PRO A 56 -3.34 10.04 -5.93
CA PRO A 56 -3.50 10.49 -7.31
C PRO A 56 -2.51 9.81 -8.25
N MET A 57 -2.74 9.96 -9.56
CA MET A 57 -1.89 9.40 -10.61
C MET A 57 -0.38 9.59 -10.34
N HIS A 58 0.36 8.49 -10.15
CA HIS A 58 1.78 8.47 -9.83
C HIS A 58 2.51 7.30 -10.52
N PRO A 59 3.84 7.38 -10.70
CA PRO A 59 4.59 6.35 -11.42
C PRO A 59 5.22 5.28 -10.51
N HIS A 60 5.32 4.06 -11.04
CA HIS A 60 6.24 3.03 -10.54
C HIS A 60 7.05 2.41 -11.69
N ARG A 61 8.24 1.91 -11.37
CA ARG A 61 9.15 1.23 -12.31
C ARG A 61 10.08 0.28 -11.57
N GLY A 62 10.32 -0.91 -12.13
CA GLY A 62 11.28 -1.88 -11.63
C GLY A 62 10.86 -2.61 -10.36
N ILE A 63 9.59 -2.47 -9.96
CA ILE A 63 9.03 -3.05 -8.74
C ILE A 63 7.68 -3.70 -9.04
N GLU A 64 7.19 -4.44 -8.05
CA GLU A 64 5.81 -4.88 -7.97
C GLU A 64 5.19 -4.25 -6.72
N THR A 65 3.88 -3.99 -6.75
CA THR A 65 3.12 -3.57 -5.58
C THR A 65 2.05 -4.60 -5.27
N ILE A 66 1.96 -5.00 -4.01
CA ILE A 66 0.94 -5.95 -3.53
C ILE A 66 0.07 -5.23 -2.51
N SER A 67 -1.16 -4.93 -2.90
CA SER A 67 -2.15 -4.27 -2.05
C SER A 67 -3.19 -5.29 -1.58
N TYR A 68 -3.26 -5.51 -0.27
CA TYR A 68 -4.26 -6.36 0.37
C TYR A 68 -5.21 -5.53 1.20
N ILE A 69 -6.52 -5.64 0.92
CA ILE A 69 -7.56 -4.93 1.66
C ILE A 69 -8.23 -5.91 2.61
N ALA A 70 -8.02 -5.75 3.92
CA ALA A 70 -8.69 -6.58 4.92
C ALA A 70 -10.11 -6.06 5.22
N GLN A 71 -10.30 -4.74 5.29
CA GLN A 71 -11.61 -4.08 5.41
C GLN A 71 -11.63 -2.78 4.60
N GLY A 72 -12.79 -2.50 4.00
CA GLY A 72 -12.96 -1.37 3.08
C GLY A 72 -12.81 -1.81 1.61
N ALA A 73 -12.43 -0.86 0.76
CA ALA A 73 -12.18 -1.09 -0.65
C ALA A 73 -11.17 -0.06 -1.18
N MET A 74 -10.58 -0.37 -2.33
CA MET A 74 -9.71 0.52 -3.09
C MET A 74 -9.96 0.30 -4.58
N THR A 75 -10.09 1.38 -5.35
CA THR A 75 -10.19 1.29 -6.80
C THR A 75 -8.87 1.70 -7.43
N HIS A 76 -8.26 0.77 -8.16
CA HIS A 76 -7.07 1.02 -8.97
C HIS A 76 -7.46 1.43 -10.39
N LYS A 77 -6.68 2.34 -10.98
CA LYS A 77 -6.72 2.64 -12.40
C LYS A 77 -5.33 2.93 -12.92
N ASP A 78 -4.95 2.37 -14.07
CA ASP A 78 -3.60 2.53 -14.64
C ASP A 78 -3.57 3.03 -16.10
N SER A 79 -2.35 3.32 -16.55
CA SER A 79 -2.02 3.79 -17.89
C SER A 79 -2.22 2.75 -19.00
N LEU A 80 -2.43 1.48 -18.67
CA LEU A 80 -2.80 0.45 -19.64
C LEU A 80 -4.32 0.39 -19.87
N GLY A 81 -5.08 1.17 -19.09
CA GLY A 81 -6.54 1.24 -19.15
C GLY A 81 -7.23 0.23 -18.25
N ASN A 82 -6.49 -0.48 -17.38
CA ASN A 82 -7.13 -1.37 -16.41
C ASN A 82 -7.79 -0.53 -15.32
N VAL A 83 -8.96 -0.98 -14.88
CA VAL A 83 -9.69 -0.42 -13.73
C VAL A 83 -10.31 -1.57 -12.97
N ASP A 84 -10.01 -1.66 -11.67
CA ASP A 84 -10.64 -2.68 -10.82
C ASP A 84 -10.78 -2.18 -9.37
N THR A 85 -11.77 -2.71 -8.66
CA THR A 85 -12.01 -2.40 -7.24
C THR A 85 -11.66 -3.62 -6.40
N ILE A 86 -10.58 -3.50 -5.62
CA ILE A 86 -10.16 -4.44 -4.60
C ILE A 86 -11.04 -4.25 -3.37
N ARG A 87 -11.77 -5.29 -2.96
CA ARG A 87 -12.67 -5.30 -1.80
C ARG A 87 -12.05 -6.04 -0.63
N SER A 88 -12.77 -6.02 0.50
CA SER A 88 -12.37 -6.72 1.72
C SER A 88 -12.10 -8.21 1.45
N GLY A 89 -10.91 -8.68 1.80
CA GLY A 89 -10.41 -10.03 1.56
C GLY A 89 -9.68 -10.21 0.23
N GLU A 90 -9.66 -9.20 -0.65
CA GLU A 90 -9.06 -9.29 -1.99
C GLU A 90 -7.64 -8.71 -2.01
N VAL A 91 -6.87 -9.14 -3.02
CA VAL A 91 -5.49 -8.72 -3.27
C VAL A 91 -5.40 -8.23 -4.70
N GLN A 92 -4.70 -7.12 -4.89
CA GLN A 92 -4.10 -6.76 -6.17
C GLN A 92 -2.60 -6.98 -6.12
N TRP A 93 -2.07 -7.59 -7.19
CA TRP A 93 -0.65 -7.68 -7.45
C TRP A 93 -0.38 -7.00 -8.79
N MET A 94 0.31 -5.87 -8.77
CA MET A 94 0.66 -5.11 -9.97
C MET A 94 2.16 -5.20 -10.24
N SER A 95 2.54 -5.70 -11.42
CA SER A 95 3.93 -5.69 -11.89
C SER A 95 4.18 -4.44 -12.72
N ALA A 96 4.90 -3.45 -12.19
CA ALA A 96 5.17 -2.21 -12.90
C ALA A 96 6.17 -2.38 -14.06
N GLY A 97 7.08 -3.36 -13.95
CA GLY A 97 8.04 -3.69 -15.00
C GLY A 97 8.83 -2.47 -15.49
N SER A 98 8.76 -2.16 -16.79
CA SER A 98 9.44 -1.00 -17.37
C SER A 98 8.84 0.35 -16.95
N GLY A 99 7.61 0.37 -16.45
CA GLY A 99 6.93 1.57 -16.00
C GLY A 99 5.41 1.45 -16.07
N ILE A 100 4.73 1.95 -15.05
CA ILE A 100 3.26 2.12 -15.00
C ILE A 100 2.96 3.48 -14.37
N LEU A 101 1.95 4.19 -14.87
CA LEU A 101 1.30 5.27 -14.13
C LEU A 101 -0.02 4.72 -13.60
N HIS A 102 -0.33 4.94 -12.33
CA HIS A 102 -1.61 4.52 -11.76
C HIS A 102 -2.07 5.43 -10.63
N GLU A 103 -3.36 5.33 -10.30
CA GLU A 103 -3.98 5.96 -9.14
C GLU A 103 -4.72 4.93 -8.30
N GLU A 104 -4.75 5.13 -6.99
CA GLU A 104 -5.44 4.28 -6.02
C GLU A 104 -6.44 5.13 -5.25
N ILE A 105 -7.72 4.93 -5.56
CA ILE A 105 -8.84 5.72 -5.05
C ILE A 105 -9.43 4.98 -3.85
N LEU A 106 -9.44 5.65 -2.70
CA LEU A 106 -9.93 5.11 -1.44
C LEU A 106 -11.32 5.69 -1.12
N PRO A 107 -12.42 4.96 -1.41
CA PRO A 107 -13.76 5.40 -1.04
C PRO A 107 -13.94 5.42 0.48
N GLU A 108 -14.86 6.27 0.94
CA GLU A 108 -15.29 6.27 2.33
C GLU A 108 -15.78 4.88 2.78
N SER A 109 -15.31 4.44 3.94
CA SER A 109 -15.69 3.16 4.55
C SER A 109 -15.68 3.27 6.08
N PRO A 110 -16.42 2.41 6.81
CA PRO A 110 -16.38 2.38 8.26
C PRO A 110 -14.98 2.13 8.83
N ARG A 111 -14.15 1.38 8.08
CA ARG A 111 -12.73 1.18 8.36
C ARG A 111 -12.01 0.86 7.06
N MET A 112 -10.92 1.59 6.82
CA MET A 112 -9.92 1.25 5.82
C MET A 112 -8.80 0.50 6.52
N LEU A 113 -8.74 -0.81 6.35
CA LEU A 113 -7.72 -1.69 6.91
C LEU A 113 -7.07 -2.49 5.78
N GLY A 114 -5.76 -2.36 5.63
CA GLY A 114 -5.02 -3.08 4.61
C GLY A 114 -3.53 -2.86 4.74
N VAL A 115 -2.79 -3.46 3.81
CA VAL A 115 -1.34 -3.25 3.67
C VAL A 115 -0.99 -3.14 2.20
N GLN A 116 0.09 -2.41 1.93
CA GLN A 116 0.75 -2.39 0.63
C GLN A 116 2.23 -2.69 0.82
N LEU A 117 2.69 -3.68 0.08
CA LEU A 117 4.08 -4.15 0.03
C LEU A 117 4.70 -3.79 -1.31
#